data_AF-A0A1L7NJD3-F1
#
_entry.id   AF-A0A1L7NJD3-F1
#
_cell.length_a   1.000
_cell.length_b   1.000
_cell.length_c   1.000
_cell.angle_alpha   90.00
_cell.angle_beta   90.00
_cell.angle_gamma   90.00
#
_symmetry.space_group_name_H-M   'P 1'
#
loop_
_entity.id
_entity.type
_entity.pdbx_description
1 polymer ?
#
loop_
_entity_poly.entity_id
_entity_poly.type
_entity_poly.pdbx_seq_one_letter_code
_entity_poly.pdbx_strand_id
1 'polypeptide(L)'
;MSLLKTALREQNFVCVMEFVPKPSTERFAAMEAIMARAHLCGWPMTVAIGDRVGSPLDMSPLDALAAFSNPVPALPHFSGKDRERHHLLAQLQRMDAAGLDQLLLLTGDRLPGHEPGQRPVRYLESVAALQLARQACPHWLLGAALNPFKYCEEEGGAQYFKAEKKLAAGADFLTLQLGFDAAKHQEAMHWMRRQPTPLPMLACLMSLTHGRAAMLDHVAGVTVTPSMRDMLEAETAQSKVFAQARSVDRLALQIIGVKLMGYAGVHLSGVHELKQLLALEARIEHWQTQVHTLEQWAPAWQASWQMPGLPAVIFHPPQAAWRQGESRVDASFKEKARYHLMHGMHSLLFSRRNGLSKAFGWAVRRPLWATRVGAQVLHKVERAVKRPWVGCDTCGRCRLEDTLYVCPETCPKGLANGPCGGTALNRCEFGDRECIHSVKYRTAKAVRQTAVLTERLIPCIEVETRHRSSWPQWFQAATPRRVSPQPAPRSQPES
;
A
#
# COMPACT_ATOMS: atom_id res chain seq x y z
N MET A 1 -1.10 8.64 25.20
CA MET A 1 -1.46 7.99 23.93
C MET A 1 -1.78 9.08 22.92
N SER A 2 -1.33 8.93 21.68
CA SER A 2 -1.64 9.87 20.61
C SER A 2 -3.14 9.92 20.27
N LEU A 3 -3.61 11.08 19.78
CA LEU A 3 -5.03 11.35 19.48
C LEU A 3 -5.66 10.28 18.57
N LEU A 4 -4.96 9.91 17.49
CA LEU A 4 -5.46 8.89 16.56
C LEU A 4 -5.57 7.52 17.23
N LYS A 5 -4.56 7.11 18.00
CA LYS A 5 -4.57 5.85 18.74
C LYS A 5 -5.74 5.77 19.72
N THR A 6 -6.01 6.86 20.43
CA THR A 6 -7.17 6.98 21.33
C THR A 6 -8.48 6.88 20.56
N ALA A 7 -8.64 7.66 19.47
CA ALA A 7 -9.86 7.67 18.66
C ALA A 7 -10.17 6.28 18.06
N LEU A 8 -9.16 5.59 17.51
CA LEU A 8 -9.34 4.25 16.95
C LEU A 8 -9.71 3.21 18.02
N ARG A 9 -9.11 3.30 19.23
CA ARG A 9 -9.42 2.39 20.34
C ARG A 9 -10.85 2.60 20.86
N GLU A 10 -11.27 3.86 20.98
CA GLU A 10 -12.59 4.25 21.49
C GLU A 10 -13.67 4.22 20.42
N GLN A 11 -13.33 3.81 19.19
CA GLN A 11 -14.23 3.76 18.04
C GLN A 11 -14.87 5.11 17.70
N ASN A 12 -14.17 6.21 18.02
CA ASN A 12 -14.55 7.55 17.64
C ASN A 12 -14.15 7.80 16.20
N PHE A 13 -15.10 8.22 15.35
CA PHE A 13 -14.83 8.54 13.96
C PHE A 13 -13.80 9.69 13.89
N VAL A 14 -12.69 9.48 13.18
CA VAL A 14 -11.54 10.43 13.15
C VAL A 14 -11.35 11.04 11.76
N CYS A 15 -10.94 12.31 11.71
CA CYS A 15 -10.53 12.95 10.47
C CYS A 15 -9.00 13.13 10.44
N VAL A 16 -8.34 12.51 9.46
CA VAL A 16 -6.90 12.60 9.23
C VAL A 16 -6.65 13.53 8.05
N MET A 17 -6.21 14.75 8.29
CA MET A 17 -5.97 15.77 7.26
C MET A 17 -4.64 15.51 6.55
N GLU A 18 -4.65 15.25 5.23
CA GLU A 18 -3.40 15.06 4.49
C GLU A 18 -2.68 16.40 4.25
N PHE A 19 -1.44 16.45 4.70
CA PHE A 19 -0.51 17.54 4.44
C PHE A 19 0.70 17.02 3.66
N VAL A 20 0.84 17.48 2.41
CA VAL A 20 2.07 17.28 1.64
C VAL A 20 3.00 18.46 1.93
N PRO A 21 4.10 18.26 2.68
CA PRO A 21 4.93 19.37 3.11
C PRO A 21 5.71 19.95 1.92
N LYS A 22 5.73 21.28 1.85
CA LYS A 22 6.59 22.08 0.96
C LYS A 22 7.15 23.25 1.78
N PRO A 23 8.37 23.73 1.50
CA PRO A 23 8.97 24.85 2.24
C PRO A 23 8.25 26.17 1.90
N SER A 24 7.11 26.40 2.54
CA SER A 24 6.22 27.54 2.30
C SER A 24 5.50 27.90 3.60
N THR A 25 5.85 29.05 4.16
CA THR A 25 5.25 29.57 5.40
C THR A 25 3.73 29.67 5.31
N GLU A 26 3.20 30.09 4.15
CA GLU A 26 1.76 30.17 3.90
C GLU A 26 1.06 28.80 4.02
N ARG A 27 1.66 27.74 3.47
CA ARG A 27 1.09 26.38 3.55
C ARG A 27 1.08 25.85 4.98
N PHE A 28 2.12 26.13 5.75
CA PHE A 28 2.18 25.75 7.17
C PHE A 28 1.13 26.52 7.96
N ALA A 29 1.07 27.85 7.83
CA ALA A 29 0.08 28.69 8.51
C ALA A 29 -1.37 28.29 8.18
N ALA A 30 -1.66 27.95 6.91
CA ALA A 30 -2.99 27.49 6.51
C ALA A 30 -3.34 26.13 7.14
N MET A 31 -2.39 25.20 7.22
CA MET A 31 -2.60 23.91 7.90
C MET A 31 -2.72 24.09 9.41
N GLU A 32 -1.96 25.00 10.02
CA GLU A 32 -2.13 25.36 11.44
C GLU A 32 -3.51 25.92 11.74
N ALA A 33 -4.01 26.82 10.88
CA ALA A 33 -5.35 27.37 11.02
C ALA A 33 -6.44 26.29 10.92
N ILE A 34 -6.25 25.28 10.05
CA ILE A 34 -7.11 24.08 9.98
C ILE A 34 -7.01 23.29 11.29
N MET A 35 -5.80 22.93 11.71
CA MET A 35 -5.57 22.05 12.86
C MET A 35 -5.94 22.71 14.20
N ALA A 36 -5.91 24.04 14.29
CA ALA A 36 -6.36 24.80 15.46
C ALA A 36 -7.85 24.60 15.79
N ARG A 37 -8.66 24.17 14.82
CA ARG A 37 -10.06 23.79 15.08
C ARG A 37 -10.19 22.53 15.94
N ALA A 38 -9.18 21.66 15.94
CA ALA A 38 -9.11 20.35 16.58
C ALA A 38 -10.19 19.32 16.16
N HIS A 39 -11.35 19.76 15.65
CA HIS A 39 -12.46 18.90 15.25
C HIS A 39 -13.06 19.31 13.90
N LEU A 40 -13.67 18.34 13.23
CA LEU A 40 -14.55 18.50 12.06
C LEU A 40 -15.89 17.83 12.38
N CYS A 41 -16.98 18.59 12.50
CA CYS A 41 -18.29 18.05 12.90
C CYS A 41 -18.24 17.22 14.22
N GLY A 42 -17.44 17.66 15.19
CA GLY A 42 -17.21 16.94 16.45
C GLY A 42 -16.26 15.74 16.36
N TRP A 43 -15.74 15.40 15.18
CA TRP A 43 -14.75 14.34 14.99
C TRP A 43 -13.35 14.88 15.23
N PRO A 44 -12.53 14.24 16.08
CA PRO A 44 -11.18 14.71 16.36
C PRO A 44 -10.32 14.70 15.10
N MET A 45 -9.45 15.70 14.96
CA MET A 45 -8.56 15.87 13.82
C MET A 45 -7.10 15.58 14.16
N THR A 46 -6.41 14.91 13.25
CA THR A 46 -4.95 14.77 13.23
C THR A 46 -4.43 15.11 11.84
N VAL A 47 -3.19 15.60 11.72
CA VAL A 47 -2.54 15.81 10.42
C VAL A 47 -1.72 14.58 10.01
N ALA A 48 -1.96 14.05 8.82
CA ALA A 48 -1.08 13.09 8.18
C ALA A 48 -0.01 13.84 7.38
N ILE A 49 1.27 13.56 7.62
CA ILE A 49 2.36 14.30 6.98
C ILE A 49 3.05 13.41 5.96
N GLY A 50 2.84 13.76 4.68
CA GLY A 50 3.39 13.05 3.53
C GLY A 50 4.92 13.03 3.50
N ASP A 51 5.50 11.91 3.08
CA ASP A 51 6.94 11.72 2.99
C ASP A 51 7.42 11.74 1.54
N ARG A 52 8.12 12.82 1.16
CA ARG A 52 8.81 12.95 -0.13
C ARG A 52 7.94 12.61 -1.35
N VAL A 53 6.75 13.21 -1.37
CA VAL A 53 5.69 12.91 -2.35
C VAL A 53 6.14 13.27 -3.76
N GLY A 54 6.49 14.54 -3.99
CA GLY A 54 6.85 15.05 -5.32
C GLY A 54 8.31 14.82 -5.67
N SER A 55 9.23 14.89 -4.72
CA SER A 55 10.67 14.79 -4.94
C SER A 55 11.38 14.10 -3.76
N PRO A 56 12.50 13.39 -3.98
CA PRO A 56 13.40 12.97 -2.90
C PRO A 56 13.92 14.09 -2.03
N LEU A 57 13.94 15.32 -2.58
CA LEU A 57 14.42 16.54 -1.91
C LEU A 57 13.29 17.27 -1.17
N ASP A 58 12.05 16.82 -1.30
CA ASP A 58 10.96 17.37 -0.51
C ASP A 58 11.22 17.10 0.98
N MET A 59 10.63 17.95 1.81
CA MET A 59 10.78 17.91 3.26
C MET A 59 10.37 16.54 3.83
N SER A 60 11.14 16.03 4.79
CA SER A 60 10.75 14.82 5.52
C SER A 60 9.62 15.12 6.51
N PRO A 61 8.83 14.11 6.92
CA PRO A 61 7.75 14.35 7.87
C PRO A 61 8.20 14.88 9.23
N LEU A 62 9.40 14.51 9.68
CA LEU A 62 9.95 15.00 10.95
C LEU A 62 10.41 16.46 10.86
N ASP A 63 11.01 16.83 9.71
CA ASP A 63 11.43 18.21 9.50
C ASP A 63 10.20 19.11 9.32
N ALA A 64 9.14 18.61 8.68
CA ALA A 64 7.86 19.29 8.59
C ALA A 64 7.20 19.44 9.96
N LEU A 65 7.27 18.43 10.83
CA LEU A 65 6.76 18.55 12.20
C LEU A 65 7.46 19.66 12.99
N ALA A 66 8.79 19.74 12.86
CA ALA A 66 9.57 20.77 13.51
C ALA A 66 9.32 22.18 12.95
N ALA A 67 8.72 22.30 11.76
CA ALA A 67 8.41 23.57 11.11
C ALA A 67 7.04 24.15 11.50
N PHE A 68 6.19 23.40 12.20
CA PHE A 68 4.97 23.95 12.79
C PHE A 68 5.33 24.83 14.00
N SER A 69 4.71 26.00 14.08
CA SER A 69 4.83 26.97 15.18
C SER A 69 4.27 26.41 16.49
N ASN A 70 3.23 25.57 16.40
CA ASN A 70 2.60 24.91 17.54
C ASN A 70 2.61 23.39 17.37
N PRO A 71 2.76 22.61 18.45
CA PRO A 71 2.62 21.15 18.39
C PRO A 71 1.25 20.75 17.83
N VAL A 72 1.25 19.88 16.82
CA VAL A 72 0.03 19.33 16.21
C VAL A 72 -0.01 17.81 16.36
N PRO A 73 -1.18 17.20 16.64
CA PRO A 73 -1.31 15.75 16.62
C PRO A 73 -1.08 15.24 15.20
N ALA A 74 -0.08 14.37 15.01
CA ALA A 74 0.34 14.01 13.67
C ALA A 74 0.59 12.51 13.46
N LEU A 75 0.26 12.04 12.26
CA LEU A 75 0.62 10.74 11.72
C LEU A 75 1.71 10.94 10.65
N PRO A 76 3.01 10.85 11.01
CA PRO A 76 4.08 10.83 10.02
C PRO A 76 3.94 9.67 9.06
N HIS A 77 4.27 9.89 7.79
CA HIS A 77 4.42 8.82 6.82
C HIS A 77 5.89 8.34 6.77
N PHE A 78 6.08 7.09 6.35
CA PHE A 78 7.37 6.60 5.89
C PHE A 78 7.20 5.97 4.52
N SER A 79 7.79 6.59 3.50
CA SER A 79 7.86 6.08 2.14
C SER A 79 9.17 5.35 1.93
N GLY A 80 9.09 4.05 1.65
CA GLY A 80 10.24 3.21 1.33
C GLY A 80 10.93 3.53 0.01
N LYS A 81 10.40 4.47 -0.79
CA LYS A 81 10.97 4.93 -2.07
C LYS A 81 12.39 5.45 -1.87
N ASP A 82 13.34 4.85 -2.59
CA ASP A 82 14.77 5.14 -2.50
C ASP A 82 15.32 5.06 -1.06
N ARG A 83 14.80 4.10 -0.29
CA ARG A 83 15.21 3.84 1.10
C ARG A 83 15.34 2.34 1.37
N GLU A 84 16.10 2.05 2.40
CA GLU A 84 16.43 0.70 2.87
C GLU A 84 16.20 0.57 4.38
N ARG A 85 16.44 -0.63 4.93
CA ARG A 85 16.22 -0.96 6.35
C ARG A 85 16.80 0.09 7.31
N HIS A 86 18.07 0.46 7.14
CA HIS A 86 18.75 1.38 8.07
C HIS A 86 18.09 2.77 8.10
N HIS A 87 17.53 3.24 6.98
CA HIS A 87 16.81 4.51 6.92
C HIS A 87 15.55 4.49 7.79
N LEU A 88 14.80 3.38 7.77
CA LEU A 88 13.64 3.22 8.64
C LEU A 88 14.06 3.18 10.11
N LEU A 89 15.06 2.37 10.46
CA LEU A 89 15.52 2.25 11.85
C LEU A 89 16.02 3.59 12.42
N ALA A 90 16.76 4.37 11.63
CA ALA A 90 17.19 5.71 12.02
C ALA A 90 16.00 6.67 12.21
N GLN A 91 14.96 6.58 11.37
CA GLN A 91 13.75 7.38 11.55
C GLN A 91 12.96 6.97 12.80
N LEU A 92 12.84 5.67 13.10
CA LEU A 92 12.19 5.20 14.33
C LEU A 92 12.89 5.74 15.58
N GLN A 93 14.23 5.73 15.61
CA GLN A 93 15.00 6.31 16.71
C GLN A 93 14.75 7.82 16.87
N ARG A 94 14.73 8.58 15.77
CA ARG A 94 14.43 10.02 15.79
C ARG A 94 13.00 10.30 16.28
N MET A 95 12.04 9.48 15.86
CA MET A 95 10.65 9.58 16.27
C MET A 95 10.45 9.27 17.75
N ASP A 96 11.10 8.22 18.26
CA ASP A 96 11.07 7.85 19.68
C ASP A 96 11.63 8.97 20.56
N ALA A 97 12.77 9.54 20.16
CA ALA A 97 13.38 10.70 20.83
C ALA A 97 12.48 11.95 20.80
N ALA A 98 11.59 12.06 19.81
CA ALA A 98 10.60 13.14 19.70
C ALA A 98 9.25 12.81 20.39
N GLY A 99 9.13 11.66 21.07
CA GLY A 99 7.91 11.22 21.73
C GLY A 99 6.79 10.81 20.78
N LEU A 100 7.10 10.49 19.52
CA LEU A 100 6.13 10.06 18.51
C LEU A 100 5.99 8.53 18.53
N ASP A 101 4.74 8.04 18.57
CA ASP A 101 4.43 6.62 18.74
C ASP A 101 3.52 6.03 17.63
N GLN A 102 3.41 6.73 16.50
CA GLN A 102 2.54 6.35 15.38
C GLN A 102 3.15 6.64 14.02
N LEU A 103 2.97 5.73 13.05
CA LEU A 103 3.62 5.80 11.74
C LEU A 103 2.78 5.11 10.64
N LEU A 104 2.60 5.77 9.50
CA LEU A 104 2.03 5.13 8.30
C LEU A 104 3.14 4.62 7.37
N LEU A 105 3.23 3.30 7.19
CA LEU A 105 4.29 2.65 6.42
C LEU A 105 3.85 2.36 4.98
N LEU A 106 4.55 2.98 4.03
CA LEU A 106 4.25 2.94 2.60
C LEU A 106 5.45 2.40 1.82
N THR A 107 5.17 1.67 0.75
CA THR A 107 6.22 1.35 -0.24
C THR A 107 6.68 2.62 -0.97
N GLY A 108 5.76 3.56 -1.22
CA GLY A 108 5.99 4.78 -2.01
C GLY A 108 5.73 4.59 -3.51
N ASP A 109 5.52 5.71 -4.20
CA ASP A 109 5.21 5.78 -5.63
C ASP A 109 6.45 5.66 -6.52
N ARG A 110 6.25 5.70 -7.84
CA ARG A 110 7.37 5.79 -8.78
C ARG A 110 8.22 7.00 -8.40
N LEU A 111 9.52 6.78 -8.26
CA LEU A 111 10.46 7.85 -8.03
C LEU A 111 10.58 8.67 -9.33
N PRO A 112 10.34 9.99 -9.33
CA PRO A 112 10.53 10.79 -10.53
C PRO A 112 11.94 10.63 -11.10
N GLY A 113 12.04 10.50 -12.42
CA GLY A 113 13.30 10.20 -13.11
C GLY A 113 13.82 8.76 -12.90
N HIS A 114 13.08 7.87 -12.24
CA HIS A 114 13.44 6.46 -12.21
C HIS A 114 13.05 5.79 -13.52
N GLU A 115 14.08 5.38 -14.26
CA GLU A 115 13.98 4.52 -15.43
C GLU A 115 14.59 3.15 -15.11
N PRO A 116 13.80 2.05 -15.22
CA PRO A 116 14.29 0.71 -14.92
C PRO A 116 15.54 0.37 -15.74
N GLY A 117 16.62 0.00 -15.07
CA GLY A 117 17.87 -0.43 -15.71
C GLY A 117 18.95 0.65 -15.88
N GLN A 118 18.63 1.95 -15.71
CA GLN A 118 19.65 3.01 -15.78
C GLN A 118 20.42 3.19 -14.47
N ARG A 119 19.70 3.29 -13.34
CA ARG A 119 20.29 3.37 -12.00
C ARG A 119 19.56 2.45 -11.03
N PRO A 120 20.24 1.90 -10.02
CA PRO A 120 19.58 1.14 -8.98
C PRO A 120 18.74 2.09 -8.12
N VAL A 121 17.42 1.89 -8.14
CA VAL A 121 16.49 2.50 -7.17
C VAL A 121 15.87 1.40 -6.37
N ARG A 122 15.91 1.52 -5.05
CA ARG A 122 15.40 0.48 -4.14
C ARG A 122 14.22 0.98 -3.35
N TYR A 123 13.32 0.06 -3.05
CA TYR A 123 12.11 0.35 -2.30
C TYR A 123 12.06 -0.57 -1.08
N LEU A 124 12.12 0.01 0.12
CA LEU A 124 11.76 -0.72 1.32
C LEU A 124 10.25 -0.97 1.28
N GLU A 125 9.85 -2.20 0.95
CA GLU A 125 8.43 -2.50 0.78
C GLU A 125 7.65 -2.45 2.11
N SER A 126 6.42 -1.95 2.07
CA SER A 126 5.56 -1.73 3.24
C SER A 126 5.42 -2.95 4.17
N VAL A 127 5.32 -4.18 3.64
CA VAL A 127 5.21 -5.39 4.48
C VAL A 127 6.48 -5.61 5.30
N ALA A 128 7.67 -5.52 4.67
CA ALA A 128 8.93 -5.65 5.38
C ALA A 128 9.16 -4.46 6.35
N ALA A 129 8.76 -3.26 5.94
CA ALA A 129 8.82 -2.06 6.78
C ALA A 129 7.98 -2.21 8.06
N LEU A 130 6.76 -2.76 7.96
CA LEU A 130 5.90 -3.10 9.10
C LEU A 130 6.56 -4.10 10.05
N GLN A 131 7.13 -5.19 9.52
CA GLN A 131 7.80 -6.17 10.38
C GLN A 131 8.98 -5.55 11.14
N LEU A 132 9.78 -4.73 10.47
CA LEU A 132 10.92 -4.04 11.09
C LEU A 132 10.44 -3.06 12.17
N ALA A 133 9.41 -2.26 11.88
CA ALA A 133 8.86 -1.30 12.82
C ALA A 133 8.21 -1.98 14.03
N ARG A 134 7.40 -3.03 13.82
CA ARG A 134 6.77 -3.79 14.92
C ARG A 134 7.80 -4.47 15.81
N GLN A 135 8.90 -4.97 15.26
CA GLN A 135 9.99 -5.55 16.04
C GLN A 135 10.75 -4.50 16.87
N ALA A 136 11.02 -3.33 16.30
CA ALA A 136 11.74 -2.26 16.98
C ALA A 136 10.87 -1.53 18.01
N CYS A 137 9.58 -1.35 17.72
CA CYS A 137 8.65 -0.53 18.49
C CYS A 137 7.32 -1.28 18.72
N PRO A 138 7.26 -2.28 19.62
CA PRO A 138 6.10 -3.18 19.78
C PRO A 138 4.78 -2.51 20.14
N HIS A 139 4.81 -1.33 20.75
CA HIS A 139 3.62 -0.62 21.25
C HIS A 139 3.14 0.52 20.35
N TRP A 140 3.84 0.80 19.25
CA TRP A 140 3.47 1.88 18.33
C TRP A 140 2.22 1.56 17.53
N LEU A 141 1.48 2.60 17.14
CA LEU A 141 0.36 2.51 16.21
C LEU A 141 0.89 2.54 14.77
N LEU A 142 0.82 1.40 14.07
CA LEU A 142 1.36 1.24 12.73
C LEU A 142 0.25 1.15 11.68
N GLY A 143 0.21 2.12 10.77
CA GLY A 143 -0.72 2.12 9.63
C GLY A 143 -0.14 1.47 8.38
N ALA A 144 -1.01 0.96 7.52
CA ALA A 144 -0.63 0.52 6.18
C ALA A 144 -1.70 0.87 5.12
N ALA A 145 -1.29 1.02 3.86
CA ALA A 145 -2.25 1.32 2.77
C ALA A 145 -2.93 0.05 2.20
N LEU A 146 -4.15 0.15 1.69
CA LEU A 146 -4.82 -0.87 0.87
C LEU A 146 -5.44 -0.20 -0.36
N ASN A 147 -5.24 -0.75 -1.56
CA ASN A 147 -5.96 -0.26 -2.75
C ASN A 147 -7.02 -1.27 -3.21
N PRO A 148 -8.31 -1.07 -2.86
CA PRO A 148 -9.39 -1.93 -3.34
C PRO A 148 -9.91 -1.52 -4.73
N PHE A 149 -9.48 -0.38 -5.27
CA PHE A 149 -9.90 0.16 -6.57
C PHE A 149 -9.15 -0.52 -7.71
N LYS A 150 -9.34 -1.85 -7.79
CA LYS A 150 -8.82 -2.72 -8.84
C LYS A 150 -9.95 -3.51 -9.46
N TYR A 151 -9.90 -3.62 -10.78
CA TYR A 151 -11.00 -4.14 -11.59
C TYR A 151 -10.59 -5.31 -12.49
N CYS A 152 -9.33 -5.75 -12.40
CA CYS A 152 -8.89 -7.07 -12.85
C CYS A 152 -8.70 -7.98 -11.64
N GLU A 153 -8.98 -9.27 -11.80
CA GLU A 153 -8.94 -10.24 -10.69
C GLU A 153 -7.53 -10.35 -10.10
N GLU A 154 -6.53 -10.54 -10.95
CA GLU A 154 -5.14 -10.75 -10.55
C GLU A 154 -4.50 -9.52 -9.88
N GLU A 155 -5.09 -8.35 -10.07
CA GLU A 155 -4.69 -7.13 -9.37
C GLU A 155 -5.40 -7.01 -8.03
N GLY A 156 -6.74 -7.07 -8.04
CA GLY A 156 -7.55 -6.87 -6.84
C GLY A 156 -7.37 -7.97 -5.81
N GLY A 157 -7.40 -9.24 -6.25
CA GLY A 157 -7.10 -10.39 -5.38
C GLY A 157 -5.70 -10.30 -4.77
N ALA A 158 -4.70 -9.86 -5.55
CA ALA A 158 -3.34 -9.68 -5.05
C ALA A 158 -3.20 -8.51 -4.05
N GLN A 159 -4.01 -7.45 -4.15
CA GLN A 159 -4.06 -6.38 -3.13
C GLN A 159 -4.59 -6.91 -1.79
N TYR A 160 -5.66 -7.72 -1.82
CA TYR A 160 -6.20 -8.32 -0.59
C TYR A 160 -5.25 -9.32 0.04
N PHE A 161 -4.59 -10.18 -0.75
CA PHE A 161 -3.54 -11.06 -0.22
C PHE A 161 -2.37 -10.27 0.40
N LYS A 162 -1.96 -9.16 -0.21
CA LYS A 162 -0.96 -8.27 0.40
C LYS A 162 -1.48 -7.61 1.68
N ALA A 163 -2.77 -7.29 1.75
CA ALA A 163 -3.38 -6.72 2.94
C ALA A 163 -3.33 -7.71 4.11
N GLU A 164 -3.61 -9.00 3.88
CA GLU A 164 -3.43 -10.05 4.90
C GLU A 164 -1.98 -10.12 5.39
N LYS A 165 -0.99 -10.01 4.49
CA LYS A 165 0.43 -9.90 4.90
C LYS A 165 0.72 -8.66 5.73
N LYS A 166 0.05 -7.53 5.49
CA LYS A 166 0.23 -6.29 6.28
C LYS A 166 -0.36 -6.46 7.68
N LEU A 167 -1.52 -7.10 7.80
CA LEU A 167 -2.11 -7.45 9.09
C LEU A 167 -1.16 -8.38 9.87
N ALA A 168 -0.70 -9.47 9.23
CA ALA A 168 0.26 -10.41 9.83
C ALA A 168 1.63 -9.79 10.17
N ALA A 169 2.04 -8.74 9.45
CA ALA A 169 3.25 -7.98 9.73
C ALA A 169 3.11 -7.00 10.91
N GLY A 170 1.90 -6.83 11.45
CA GLY A 170 1.63 -6.01 12.62
C GLY A 170 1.11 -4.61 12.31
N ALA A 171 0.37 -4.41 11.22
CA ALA A 171 -0.44 -3.20 11.04
C ALA A 171 -1.60 -3.17 12.06
N ASP A 172 -1.89 -2.01 12.64
CA ASP A 172 -3.00 -1.78 13.58
C ASP A 172 -4.24 -1.18 12.90
N PHE A 173 -4.06 -0.57 11.73
CA PHE A 173 -5.14 -0.05 10.91
C PHE A 173 -4.74 -0.02 9.44
N LEU A 174 -5.74 -0.01 8.55
CA LEU A 174 -5.52 0.21 7.12
C LEU A 174 -6.11 1.54 6.65
N THR A 175 -5.40 2.27 5.81
CA THR A 175 -5.98 3.40 5.06
C THR A 175 -6.17 2.99 3.61
N LEU A 176 -7.35 3.24 3.06
CA LEU A 176 -7.58 2.96 1.64
C LEU A 176 -6.85 3.98 0.76
N GLN A 177 -6.52 3.56 -0.46
CA GLN A 177 -6.16 4.48 -1.54
C GLN A 177 -7.34 5.42 -1.85
N LEU A 178 -7.06 6.56 -2.46
CA LEU A 178 -8.11 7.41 -3.01
C LEU A 178 -8.94 6.65 -4.08
N GLY A 179 -10.26 6.71 -3.96
CA GLY A 179 -11.16 6.22 -4.99
C GLY A 179 -12.61 6.68 -4.80
N PHE A 180 -13.41 6.42 -5.82
CA PHE A 180 -14.78 6.95 -5.94
C PHE A 180 -15.85 5.86 -6.10
N ASP A 181 -15.45 4.59 -6.30
CA ASP A 181 -16.38 3.46 -6.39
C ASP A 181 -16.85 3.04 -4.99
N ALA A 182 -18.08 3.41 -4.63
CA ALA A 182 -18.71 3.03 -3.38
C ALA A 182 -18.81 1.50 -3.19
N ALA A 183 -19.00 0.74 -4.27
CA ALA A 183 -19.04 -0.71 -4.19
C ALA A 183 -17.67 -1.29 -3.79
N LYS A 184 -16.56 -0.65 -4.19
CA LYS A 184 -15.21 -1.04 -3.73
C LYS A 184 -14.94 -0.66 -2.28
N HIS A 185 -15.54 0.41 -1.78
CA HIS A 185 -15.51 0.70 -0.34
C HIS A 185 -16.27 -0.35 0.48
N GLN A 186 -17.45 -0.77 0.02
CA GLN A 186 -18.22 -1.84 0.66
C GLN A 186 -17.50 -3.19 0.59
N GLU A 187 -16.92 -3.51 -0.57
CA GLU A 187 -16.10 -4.72 -0.78
C GLU A 187 -14.95 -4.79 0.22
N ALA A 188 -14.20 -3.69 0.40
CA ALA A 188 -13.09 -3.64 1.35
C ALA A 188 -13.55 -3.83 2.80
N MET A 189 -14.66 -3.19 3.22
CA MET A 189 -15.22 -3.38 4.56
C MET A 189 -15.69 -4.81 4.79
N HIS A 190 -16.36 -5.41 3.79
CA HIS A 190 -16.77 -6.81 3.87
C HIS A 190 -15.57 -7.75 3.98
N TRP A 191 -14.50 -7.51 3.23
CA TRP A 191 -13.25 -8.25 3.38
C TRP A 191 -12.64 -8.10 4.78
N MET A 192 -12.59 -6.89 5.34
CA MET A 192 -12.02 -6.63 6.67
C MET A 192 -12.82 -7.33 7.78
N ARG A 193 -14.16 -7.30 7.70
CA ARG A 193 -15.03 -7.96 8.69
C ARG A 193 -14.85 -9.49 8.74
N ARG A 194 -14.35 -10.10 7.67
CA ARG A 194 -14.06 -11.55 7.60
C ARG A 194 -12.68 -11.92 8.14
N GLN A 195 -11.84 -10.94 8.49
CA GLN A 195 -10.53 -11.24 9.07
C GLN A 195 -10.70 -11.80 10.49
N PRO A 196 -9.79 -12.67 10.98
CA PRO A 196 -9.88 -13.24 12.32
C PRO A 196 -9.91 -12.17 13.44
N THR A 197 -9.24 -11.05 13.20
CA THR A 197 -9.23 -9.88 14.09
C THR A 197 -9.42 -8.64 13.20
N PRO A 198 -10.67 -8.23 12.94
CA PRO A 198 -10.95 -7.04 12.15
C PRO A 198 -10.30 -5.81 12.78
N LEU A 199 -9.65 -5.00 11.95
CA LEU A 199 -8.98 -3.77 12.39
C LEU A 199 -9.68 -2.53 11.83
N PRO A 200 -9.50 -1.36 12.47
CA PRO A 200 -9.99 -0.10 11.95
C PRO A 200 -9.52 0.15 10.50
N MET A 201 -10.42 0.67 9.68
CA MET A 201 -10.09 1.16 8.34
C MET A 201 -10.45 2.63 8.18
N LEU A 202 -9.58 3.37 7.51
CA LEU A 202 -9.77 4.76 7.10
C LEU A 202 -9.97 4.81 5.58
N ALA A 203 -10.86 5.68 5.10
CA ALA A 203 -11.04 5.91 3.66
C ALA A 203 -10.27 7.16 3.22
N CYS A 204 -9.36 7.05 2.24
CA CYS A 204 -8.75 8.24 1.64
C CYS A 204 -9.71 8.88 0.64
N LEU A 205 -10.12 10.12 0.89
CA LEU A 205 -11.16 10.83 0.15
C LEU A 205 -10.66 12.21 -0.30
N MET A 206 -11.14 12.66 -1.45
CA MET A 206 -10.84 13.99 -1.99
C MET A 206 -12.03 14.47 -2.84
N SER A 207 -12.34 15.77 -2.79
CA SER A 207 -13.34 16.33 -3.69
C SER A 207 -12.83 16.31 -5.13
N LEU A 208 -13.68 15.88 -6.06
CA LEU A 208 -13.33 15.69 -7.46
C LEU A 208 -14.03 16.73 -8.35
N THR A 209 -13.24 17.54 -9.03
CA THR A 209 -13.65 18.45 -10.11
C THR A 209 -12.98 18.01 -11.40
N HIS A 210 -13.40 18.53 -12.56
CA HIS A 210 -12.74 18.23 -13.83
C HIS A 210 -11.23 18.50 -13.81
N GLY A 211 -10.80 19.64 -13.23
CA GLY A 211 -9.39 19.97 -13.09
C GLY A 211 -8.62 19.00 -12.17
N ARG A 212 -9.24 18.52 -11.08
CA ARG A 212 -8.62 17.52 -10.20
C ARG A 212 -8.57 16.13 -10.85
N ALA A 213 -9.56 15.78 -11.65
CA ALA A 213 -9.55 14.54 -12.43
C ALA A 213 -8.34 14.48 -13.38
N ALA A 214 -8.01 15.59 -14.05
CA ALA A 214 -6.82 15.68 -14.89
C ALA A 214 -5.51 15.52 -14.09
N MET A 215 -5.42 16.10 -12.89
CA MET A 215 -4.25 15.89 -12.02
C MET A 215 -4.08 14.41 -11.61
N LEU A 216 -5.19 13.74 -11.32
CA LEU A 216 -5.20 12.33 -10.89
C LEU A 216 -4.76 11.35 -11.99
N ASP A 217 -4.73 11.75 -13.26
CA ASP A 217 -4.17 10.92 -14.35
C ASP A 217 -2.70 10.57 -14.12
N HIS A 218 -1.99 11.43 -13.40
CA HIS A 218 -0.59 11.24 -13.05
C HIS A 218 -0.39 10.54 -11.70
N VAL A 219 -1.47 10.19 -11.00
CA VAL A 219 -1.43 9.52 -9.69
C VAL A 219 -1.72 8.03 -9.86
N ALA A 220 -0.69 7.22 -9.71
CA ALA A 220 -0.77 5.79 -9.94
C ALA A 220 -1.80 5.11 -9.00
N GLY A 221 -2.71 4.35 -9.61
CA GLY A 221 -3.65 3.50 -8.88
C GLY A 221 -4.95 4.16 -8.45
N VAL A 222 -5.17 5.43 -8.80
CA VAL A 222 -6.48 6.09 -8.72
C VAL A 222 -7.24 5.84 -10.03
N THR A 223 -8.55 5.62 -9.95
CA THR A 223 -9.39 5.41 -11.14
C THR A 223 -10.38 6.55 -11.28
N VAL A 224 -10.29 7.27 -12.39
CA VAL A 224 -11.30 8.23 -12.85
C VAL A 224 -11.70 7.83 -14.27
N THR A 225 -12.89 7.26 -14.41
CA THR A 225 -13.36 6.66 -15.67
C THR A 225 -13.79 7.72 -16.68
N PRO A 226 -13.91 7.38 -17.98
CA PRO A 226 -14.45 8.29 -18.98
C PRO A 226 -15.82 8.87 -18.58
N SER A 227 -16.77 8.03 -18.16
CA SER A 227 -18.09 8.49 -17.74
C SER A 227 -18.07 9.45 -16.54
N MET A 228 -17.12 9.29 -15.61
CA MET A 228 -16.94 10.26 -14.53
C MET A 228 -16.44 11.61 -15.08
N ARG A 229 -15.57 11.60 -16.09
CA ARG A 229 -15.06 12.84 -16.71
C ARG A 229 -16.15 13.58 -17.46
N ASP A 230 -16.95 12.87 -18.24
CA ASP A 230 -18.09 13.46 -18.97
C ASP A 230 -19.03 14.19 -18.00
N MET A 231 -19.30 13.56 -16.84
CA MET A 231 -20.11 14.17 -15.77
C MET A 231 -19.45 15.44 -15.21
N LEU A 232 -18.16 15.38 -14.86
CA LEU A 232 -17.41 16.52 -14.31
C LEU A 232 -17.22 17.67 -15.32
N GLU A 233 -17.09 17.35 -16.61
CA GLU A 233 -17.04 18.31 -17.69
C GLU A 233 -18.38 19.03 -17.84
N ALA A 234 -19.50 18.30 -17.81
CA ALA A 234 -20.83 18.90 -17.81
C ALA A 234 -21.07 19.82 -16.59
N GLU A 235 -20.61 19.44 -15.40
CA GLU A 235 -20.66 20.33 -14.22
C GLU A 235 -19.84 21.61 -14.47
N THR A 236 -18.67 21.49 -15.08
CA THR A 236 -17.78 22.62 -15.38
C THR A 236 -18.36 23.54 -16.45
N ALA A 237 -19.04 22.98 -17.45
CA ALA A 237 -19.73 23.70 -18.52
C ALA A 237 -20.87 24.57 -17.99
N GLN A 238 -21.51 24.18 -16.88
CA GLN A 238 -22.51 25.02 -16.23
C GLN A 238 -21.88 26.23 -15.53
N SER A 239 -20.89 26.01 -14.66
CA SER A 239 -19.95 27.04 -14.19
C SER A 239 -18.91 26.43 -13.25
N LYS A 240 -17.79 27.14 -13.04
CA LYS A 240 -16.79 26.75 -12.03
C LYS A 240 -17.36 26.70 -10.60
N VAL A 241 -18.25 27.63 -10.25
CA VAL A 241 -18.88 27.70 -8.92
C VAL A 241 -19.81 26.50 -8.71
N PHE A 242 -20.62 26.18 -9.72
CA PHE A 242 -21.50 25.01 -9.69
C PHE A 242 -20.72 23.70 -9.52
N ALA A 243 -19.68 23.49 -10.34
CA ALA A 243 -18.81 22.32 -10.25
C ALA A 243 -18.13 22.20 -8.88
N GLN A 244 -17.65 23.31 -8.33
CA GLN A 244 -17.03 23.33 -7.00
C GLN A 244 -18.04 22.97 -5.89
N ALA A 245 -19.25 23.54 -5.92
CA ALA A 245 -20.30 23.25 -4.94
C ALA A 245 -20.70 21.78 -4.98
N ARG A 246 -20.96 21.22 -6.18
CA ARG A 246 -21.26 19.80 -6.39
C ARG A 246 -20.14 18.89 -5.91
N SER A 247 -18.89 19.27 -6.14
CA SER A 247 -17.71 18.52 -5.71
C SER A 247 -17.58 18.43 -4.19
N VAL A 248 -17.85 19.52 -3.46
CA VAL A 248 -17.84 19.56 -1.99
C VAL A 248 -19.02 18.79 -1.42
N ASP A 249 -20.20 18.93 -2.01
CA ASP A 249 -21.41 18.21 -1.60
C ASP A 249 -21.25 16.68 -1.74
N ARG A 250 -20.69 16.25 -2.87
CA ARG A 250 -20.36 14.85 -3.13
C ARG A 250 -19.31 14.31 -2.16
N LEU A 251 -18.29 15.09 -1.82
CA LEU A 251 -17.30 14.69 -0.82
C LEU A 251 -17.95 14.51 0.56
N ALA A 252 -18.85 15.42 0.96
CA ALA A 252 -19.60 15.27 2.20
C ALA A 252 -20.44 13.98 2.21
N LEU A 253 -21.18 13.70 1.13
CA LEU A 253 -21.91 12.44 0.97
C LEU A 253 -20.98 11.23 1.03
N GLN A 254 -19.79 11.27 0.42
CA GLN A 254 -18.85 10.16 0.47
C GLN A 254 -18.35 9.91 1.90
N ILE A 255 -18.06 10.97 2.67
CA ILE A 255 -17.66 10.89 4.08
C ILE A 255 -18.76 10.24 4.92
N ILE A 256 -20.02 10.66 4.74
CA ILE A 256 -21.17 10.04 5.43
C ILE A 256 -21.35 8.58 5.02
N GLY A 257 -21.22 8.28 3.74
CA GLY A 257 -21.32 6.93 3.21
C GLY A 257 -20.30 5.99 3.86
N VAL A 258 -19.02 6.36 3.91
CA VAL A 258 -18.00 5.51 4.54
C VAL A 258 -18.19 5.40 6.06
N LYS A 259 -18.66 6.45 6.74
CA LYS A 259 -19.02 6.37 8.16
C LYS A 259 -20.13 5.33 8.39
N LEU A 260 -21.19 5.37 7.59
CA LEU A 260 -22.29 4.39 7.65
C LEU A 260 -21.88 2.97 7.24
N MET A 261 -20.90 2.84 6.34
CA MET A 261 -20.30 1.53 5.99
C MET A 261 -19.47 0.93 7.14
N GLY A 262 -19.14 1.71 8.18
CA GLY A 262 -18.38 1.26 9.35
C GLY A 262 -16.87 1.53 9.29
N TYR A 263 -16.43 2.48 8.48
CA TYR A 263 -15.06 2.98 8.55
C TYR A 263 -14.84 3.74 9.86
N ALA A 264 -13.63 3.62 10.43
CA ALA A 264 -13.25 4.30 11.66
C ALA A 264 -12.92 5.79 11.45
N GLY A 265 -12.83 6.25 10.20
CA GLY A 265 -12.51 7.63 9.88
C GLY A 265 -12.20 7.84 8.42
N VAL A 266 -11.79 9.07 8.10
CA VAL A 266 -11.39 9.49 6.76
C VAL A 266 -9.98 10.06 6.78
N HIS A 267 -9.23 9.76 5.72
CA HIS A 267 -7.99 10.42 5.38
C HIS A 267 -8.32 11.45 4.29
N LEU A 268 -8.43 12.71 4.67
CA LEU A 268 -8.96 13.77 3.82
C LEU A 268 -7.83 14.47 3.05
N SER A 269 -7.83 14.32 1.73
CA SER A 269 -6.87 14.93 0.83
C SER A 269 -7.46 16.12 0.08
N GLY A 270 -6.59 17.01 -0.41
CA GLY A 270 -6.98 18.15 -1.25
C GLY A 270 -7.71 19.29 -0.54
N VAL A 271 -7.59 19.39 0.78
CA VAL A 271 -8.05 20.54 1.58
C VAL A 271 -6.80 21.29 2.07
N HIS A 272 -6.64 22.54 1.63
CA HIS A 272 -5.43 23.33 1.84
C HIS A 272 -5.68 24.64 2.57
N GLU A 273 -6.93 25.07 2.67
CA GLU A 273 -7.31 26.32 3.30
C GLU A 273 -8.49 26.12 4.25
N LEU A 274 -8.54 26.91 5.33
CA LEU A 274 -9.61 26.87 6.33
C LEU A 274 -11.01 27.06 5.70
N LYS A 275 -11.14 27.95 4.71
CA LYS A 275 -12.41 28.18 4.00
C LYS A 275 -12.95 26.94 3.30
N GLN A 276 -12.05 26.08 2.79
CA GLN A 276 -12.43 24.83 2.12
C GLN A 276 -12.94 23.82 3.14
N LEU A 277 -12.28 23.73 4.30
CA LEU A 277 -12.73 22.88 5.41
C LEU A 277 -14.09 23.32 5.94
N LEU A 278 -14.30 24.61 6.16
CA LEU A 278 -15.58 25.15 6.64
C LEU A 278 -16.72 24.92 5.63
N ALA A 279 -16.44 25.09 4.34
CA ALA A 279 -17.43 24.78 3.30
C ALA A 279 -17.80 23.29 3.29
N LEU A 280 -16.81 22.40 3.50
CA LEU A 280 -17.07 20.97 3.63
C LEU A 280 -17.84 20.64 4.90
N GLU A 281 -17.46 21.21 6.04
CA GLU A 281 -18.13 21.03 7.34
C GLU A 281 -19.63 21.36 7.25
N ALA A 282 -19.98 22.51 6.67
CA ALA A 282 -21.38 22.90 6.48
C ALA A 282 -22.17 21.90 5.62
N ARG A 283 -21.55 21.29 4.61
CA ARG A 283 -22.21 20.24 3.79
C ARG A 283 -22.31 18.91 4.54
N ILE A 284 -21.30 18.54 5.33
CA ILE A 284 -21.36 17.35 6.18
C ILE A 284 -22.49 17.49 7.19
N GLU A 285 -22.59 18.62 7.90
CA GLU A 285 -23.67 18.90 8.86
C GLU A 285 -25.05 18.81 8.20
N HIS A 286 -25.22 19.41 7.01
CA HIS A 286 -26.46 19.34 6.25
C HIS A 286 -26.87 17.90 5.89
N TRP A 287 -25.93 17.04 5.51
CA TRP A 287 -26.24 15.64 5.19
C TRP A 287 -26.46 14.78 6.43
N GLN A 288 -25.79 15.08 7.54
CA GLN A 288 -26.00 14.37 8.81
C GLN A 288 -27.42 14.53 9.38
N THR A 289 -28.16 15.59 9.02
CA THR A 289 -29.57 15.76 9.44
C THR A 289 -30.57 14.96 8.60
N GLN A 290 -30.15 14.45 7.44
CA GLN A 290 -31.03 13.79 6.47
C GLN A 290 -30.69 12.31 6.25
N VAL A 291 -29.42 11.93 6.43
CA VAL A 291 -28.90 10.62 6.07
C VAL A 291 -28.33 9.93 7.30
N HIS A 292 -29.03 8.90 7.76
CA HIS A 292 -28.68 8.11 8.95
C HIS A 292 -28.46 6.62 8.63
N THR A 293 -28.82 6.18 7.42
CA THR A 293 -28.75 4.78 6.98
C THR A 293 -28.21 4.69 5.55
N LEU A 294 -27.68 3.53 5.16
CA LEU A 294 -27.17 3.32 3.80
C LEU A 294 -28.28 3.37 2.75
N GLU A 295 -29.50 2.99 3.13
CA GLU A 295 -30.71 3.03 2.33
C GLU A 295 -31.11 4.47 1.99
N GLN A 296 -30.98 5.41 2.94
CA GLN A 296 -31.19 6.85 2.72
C GLN A 296 -30.02 7.47 1.93
N TRP A 297 -28.80 7.00 2.17
CA TRP A 297 -27.59 7.52 1.53
C TRP A 297 -27.52 7.19 0.04
N ALA A 298 -27.88 5.97 -0.35
CA ALA A 298 -27.64 5.46 -1.71
C ALA A 298 -28.31 6.31 -2.82
N PRO A 299 -29.58 6.73 -2.70
CA PRO A 299 -30.21 7.63 -3.68
C PRO A 299 -29.49 8.99 -3.78
N ALA A 300 -29.11 9.58 -2.64
CA ALA A 300 -28.40 10.86 -2.62
C ALA A 300 -27.01 10.76 -3.27
N TRP A 301 -26.28 9.67 -2.98
CA TRP A 301 -25.01 9.37 -3.65
C TRP A 301 -25.19 9.22 -5.16
N GLN A 302 -26.19 8.45 -5.60
CA GLN A 302 -26.48 8.26 -7.03
C GLN A 302 -26.81 9.59 -7.72
N ALA A 303 -27.66 10.43 -7.11
CA ALA A 303 -28.02 11.75 -7.64
C ALA A 303 -26.81 12.71 -7.72
N SER A 304 -25.83 12.56 -6.83
CA SER A 304 -24.58 13.35 -6.87
C SER A 304 -23.68 13.04 -8.07
N TRP A 305 -23.96 11.96 -8.80
CA TRP A 305 -23.26 11.52 -10.02
C TRP A 305 -24.12 11.58 -11.27
N GLN A 306 -25.16 12.41 -11.27
CA GLN A 306 -26.04 12.63 -12.42
C GLN A 306 -25.98 14.08 -12.90
N MET A 307 -26.06 14.24 -14.22
CA MET A 307 -26.27 15.50 -14.92
C MET A 307 -27.30 15.27 -16.05
N PRO A 308 -28.15 16.26 -16.39
CA PRO A 308 -29.13 16.10 -17.46
C PRO A 308 -28.49 15.73 -18.80
N GLY A 309 -29.08 14.75 -19.50
CA GLY A 309 -28.63 14.34 -20.83
C GLY A 309 -27.41 13.41 -20.86
N LEU A 310 -26.84 13.04 -19.71
CA LEU A 310 -25.73 12.08 -19.64
C LEU A 310 -26.17 10.68 -19.21
N PRO A 311 -25.50 9.61 -19.69
CA PRO A 311 -25.71 8.27 -19.18
C PRO A 311 -25.26 8.12 -17.73
N ALA A 312 -25.68 7.04 -17.07
CA ALA A 312 -25.26 6.73 -15.71
C ALA A 312 -23.73 6.55 -15.62
N VAL A 313 -23.13 7.12 -14.57
CA VAL A 313 -21.69 7.01 -14.33
C VAL A 313 -21.30 5.57 -13.99
N ILE A 314 -20.27 5.08 -14.65
CA ILE A 314 -19.65 3.77 -14.44
C ILE A 314 -18.31 3.98 -13.73
N PHE A 315 -18.14 3.44 -12.52
CA PHE A 315 -16.94 3.67 -11.70
C PHE A 315 -15.75 2.75 -12.02
N HIS A 316 -15.98 1.67 -12.76
CA HIS A 316 -14.93 0.77 -13.22
C HIS A 316 -14.52 1.10 -14.67
N PRO A 317 -13.28 0.80 -15.07
CA PRO A 317 -12.88 0.91 -16.48
C PRO A 317 -13.78 0.07 -17.40
N PRO A 318 -14.05 0.52 -18.64
CA PRO A 318 -14.85 -0.26 -19.59
C PRO A 318 -14.32 -1.67 -19.86
N GLN A 319 -12.99 -1.85 -19.75
CA GLN A 319 -12.32 -3.11 -20.05
C GLN A 319 -12.42 -4.13 -18.92
N ALA A 320 -12.75 -3.70 -17.69
CA ALA A 320 -12.65 -4.56 -16.52
C ALA A 320 -13.60 -4.12 -15.40
N ALA A 321 -14.37 -5.06 -14.85
CA ALA A 321 -15.41 -4.81 -13.84
C ALA A 321 -15.33 -5.78 -12.65
N TRP A 322 -14.16 -6.40 -12.42
CA TRP A 322 -14.01 -7.48 -11.44
C TRP A 322 -14.45 -7.06 -10.02
N ARG A 323 -15.16 -7.99 -9.37
CA ARG A 323 -15.55 -7.91 -7.95
C ARG A 323 -14.98 -9.08 -7.16
N GLN A 324 -14.67 -8.84 -5.88
CA GLN A 324 -14.18 -9.89 -4.99
C GLN A 324 -15.15 -11.08 -4.95
N GLY A 325 -14.62 -12.30 -5.13
CA GLY A 325 -15.40 -13.53 -5.23
C GLY A 325 -15.50 -14.08 -6.65
N GLU A 326 -15.31 -13.23 -7.66
CA GLU A 326 -15.23 -13.68 -9.05
C GLU A 326 -13.86 -14.28 -9.36
N SER A 327 -13.85 -15.41 -10.07
CA SER A 327 -12.64 -16.08 -10.52
C SER A 327 -12.74 -16.40 -12.01
N ARG A 328 -12.03 -15.65 -12.85
CA ARG A 328 -12.04 -15.71 -14.31
C ARG A 328 -10.64 -15.91 -14.91
N VAL A 329 -9.55 -15.70 -14.15
CA VAL A 329 -8.19 -15.83 -14.68
C VAL A 329 -7.51 -17.14 -14.32
N ASP A 330 -6.70 -17.65 -15.26
CA ASP A 330 -5.82 -18.82 -15.12
C ASP A 330 -4.41 -18.51 -15.63
N ALA A 331 -3.41 -19.24 -15.14
CA ALA A 331 -2.05 -19.15 -15.62
C ALA A 331 -1.91 -19.74 -17.03
N SER A 332 -1.15 -19.03 -17.86
CA SER A 332 -0.68 -19.51 -19.16
C SER A 332 0.17 -20.77 -19.04
N PHE A 333 0.27 -21.53 -20.13
CA PHE A 333 1.15 -22.70 -20.21
C PHE A 333 2.61 -22.36 -19.84
N LYS A 334 3.12 -21.21 -20.28
CA LYS A 334 4.49 -20.77 -19.98
C LYS A 334 4.69 -20.53 -18.47
N GLU A 335 3.70 -19.93 -17.79
CA GLU A 335 3.75 -19.70 -16.34
C GLU A 335 3.74 -21.03 -15.56
N LYS A 336 2.86 -21.97 -15.94
CA LYS A 336 2.77 -23.31 -15.35
C LYS A 336 4.06 -24.12 -15.58
N ALA A 337 4.57 -24.15 -16.81
CA ALA A 337 5.80 -24.85 -17.16
C ALA A 337 7.02 -24.30 -16.39
N ARG A 338 7.16 -22.96 -16.34
CA ARG A 338 8.21 -22.31 -15.53
C ARG A 338 8.13 -22.73 -14.07
N TYR A 339 6.93 -22.71 -13.48
CA TYR A 339 6.73 -23.14 -12.09
C TYR A 339 7.20 -24.57 -11.88
N HIS A 340 6.68 -25.53 -12.65
CA HIS A 340 6.95 -26.95 -12.42
C HIS A 340 8.43 -27.30 -12.64
N LEU A 341 9.05 -26.75 -13.67
CA LEU A 341 10.47 -26.97 -13.93
C LEU A 341 11.36 -26.39 -12.82
N MET A 342 11.11 -25.14 -12.42
CA MET A 342 11.89 -24.49 -11.37
C MET A 342 11.64 -25.14 -10.01
N HIS A 343 10.41 -25.58 -9.73
CA HIS A 343 10.08 -26.32 -8.53
C HIS A 343 10.75 -27.69 -8.47
N GLY A 344 10.77 -28.43 -9.59
CA GLY A 344 11.49 -29.70 -9.70
C GLY A 344 13.00 -29.53 -9.52
N MET A 345 13.60 -28.54 -10.18
CA MET A 345 15.02 -28.22 -9.96
C MET A 345 15.30 -27.83 -8.51
N HIS A 346 14.42 -27.05 -7.88
CA HIS A 346 14.54 -26.67 -6.47
C HIS A 346 14.43 -27.89 -5.56
N SER A 347 13.48 -28.79 -5.77
CA SER A 347 13.30 -29.99 -4.95
C SER A 347 14.49 -30.96 -5.10
N LEU A 348 15.08 -31.04 -6.29
CA LEU A 348 16.27 -31.86 -6.55
C LEU A 348 17.52 -31.27 -5.88
N LEU A 349 17.82 -29.99 -6.08
CA LEU A 349 19.08 -29.40 -5.65
C LEU A 349 19.04 -28.76 -4.26
N PHE A 350 17.90 -28.21 -3.84
CA PHE A 350 17.79 -27.33 -2.67
C PHE A 350 16.88 -27.86 -1.54
N SER A 351 16.27 -29.05 -1.67
CA SER A 351 15.36 -29.61 -0.64
C SER A 351 16.02 -29.99 0.69
N ARG A 352 17.36 -30.11 0.73
CA ARG A 352 18.16 -30.58 1.88
C ARG A 352 17.87 -32.03 2.32
N ARG A 353 16.96 -32.73 1.64
CA ARG A 353 16.48 -34.06 2.04
C ARG A 353 17.16 -35.18 1.25
N ASN A 354 17.30 -35.01 -0.06
CA ASN A 354 17.84 -36.05 -0.95
C ASN A 354 19.38 -36.00 -1.07
N GLY A 355 19.97 -37.07 -1.60
CA GLY A 355 21.43 -37.20 -1.76
C GLY A 355 22.05 -36.14 -2.67
N LEU A 356 21.39 -35.83 -3.79
CA LEU A 356 21.85 -34.80 -4.73
C LEU A 356 21.92 -33.42 -4.07
N SER A 357 20.91 -33.05 -3.28
CA SER A 357 20.86 -31.80 -2.55
C SER A 357 21.94 -31.73 -1.47
N LYS A 358 22.23 -32.85 -0.78
CA LYS A 358 23.34 -32.92 0.19
C LYS A 358 24.69 -32.76 -0.49
N ALA A 359 24.91 -33.43 -1.63
CA ALA A 359 26.15 -33.33 -2.41
C ALA A 359 26.35 -31.91 -2.97
N PHE A 360 25.30 -31.33 -3.56
CA PHE A 360 25.31 -29.95 -4.04
C PHE A 360 25.56 -28.96 -2.90
N GLY A 361 24.85 -29.13 -1.78
CA GLY A 361 25.01 -28.31 -0.58
C GLY A 361 26.40 -28.43 0.05
N TRP A 362 27.04 -29.58 0.00
CA TRP A 362 28.44 -29.76 0.39
C TRP A 362 29.39 -29.05 -0.57
N ALA A 363 29.15 -29.16 -1.89
CA ALA A 363 29.98 -28.55 -2.91
C ALA A 363 29.98 -27.02 -2.81
N VAL A 364 28.82 -26.38 -2.69
CA VAL A 364 28.71 -24.91 -2.62
C VAL A 364 29.11 -24.33 -1.26
N ARG A 365 29.36 -25.16 -0.24
CA ARG A 365 29.86 -24.74 1.09
C ARG A 365 31.36 -24.94 1.29
N ARG A 366 32.10 -25.40 0.27
CA ARG A 366 33.56 -25.56 0.35
C ARG A 366 34.25 -24.22 0.70
N PRO A 367 35.31 -24.22 1.55
CA PRO A 367 36.00 -23.00 1.97
C PRO A 367 36.53 -22.13 0.82
N LEU A 368 36.84 -22.74 -0.33
CA LEU A 368 37.29 -22.02 -1.52
C LEU A 368 36.25 -20.98 -2.00
N TRP A 369 34.95 -21.23 -1.80
CA TRP A 369 33.88 -20.29 -2.16
C TRP A 369 33.75 -19.12 -1.19
N ALA A 370 34.38 -19.20 0.00
CA ALA A 370 34.45 -18.08 0.93
C ALA A 370 35.57 -17.09 0.58
N THR A 371 36.49 -17.46 -0.31
CA THR A 371 37.51 -16.54 -0.83
C THR A 371 36.88 -15.50 -1.74
N ARG A 372 37.50 -14.32 -1.88
CA ARG A 372 37.01 -13.24 -2.76
C ARG A 372 36.81 -13.72 -4.20
N VAL A 373 37.78 -14.46 -4.74
CA VAL A 373 37.72 -14.98 -6.12
C VAL A 373 36.66 -16.06 -6.25
N GLY A 374 36.63 -17.03 -5.32
CA GLY A 374 35.63 -18.10 -5.32
C GLY A 374 34.20 -17.55 -5.25
N ALA A 375 33.94 -16.61 -4.35
CA ALA A 375 32.62 -15.98 -4.21
C ALA A 375 32.18 -15.27 -5.51
N GLN A 376 33.11 -14.60 -6.20
CA GLN A 376 32.84 -13.96 -7.49
C GLN A 376 32.52 -14.96 -8.60
N VAL A 377 33.28 -16.06 -8.68
CA VAL A 377 33.01 -17.14 -9.63
C VAL A 377 31.63 -17.75 -9.37
N LEU A 378 31.33 -18.09 -8.13
CA LEU A 378 30.05 -18.68 -7.76
C LEU A 378 28.87 -17.74 -8.07
N HIS A 379 29.03 -16.45 -7.78
CA HIS A 379 28.06 -15.42 -8.18
C HIS A 379 27.84 -15.39 -9.70
N LYS A 380 28.92 -15.38 -10.50
CA LYS A 380 28.83 -15.37 -11.97
C LYS A 380 28.10 -16.60 -12.50
N VAL A 381 28.43 -17.79 -11.96
CA VAL A 381 27.79 -19.06 -12.33
C VAL A 381 26.30 -19.01 -11.99
N GLU A 382 25.93 -18.64 -10.76
CA GLU A 382 24.52 -18.54 -10.37
C GLU A 382 23.77 -17.53 -11.24
N ARG A 383 24.37 -16.37 -11.52
CA ARG A 383 23.75 -15.33 -12.36
C ARG A 383 23.55 -15.81 -13.78
N ALA A 384 24.53 -16.51 -14.37
CA ALA A 384 24.43 -17.07 -15.71
C ALA A 384 23.33 -18.12 -15.81
N VAL A 385 23.10 -18.90 -14.75
CA VAL A 385 21.99 -19.86 -14.70
C VAL A 385 20.65 -19.17 -14.48
N LYS A 386 20.53 -18.27 -13.48
CA LYS A 386 19.22 -17.73 -13.07
C LYS A 386 18.73 -16.56 -13.92
N ARG A 387 19.62 -15.73 -14.48
CA ARG A 387 19.23 -14.52 -15.21
C ARG A 387 18.45 -14.83 -16.50
N PRO A 388 18.89 -15.76 -17.38
CA PRO A 388 18.14 -16.08 -18.60
C PRO A 388 16.75 -16.66 -18.32
N TRP A 389 16.59 -17.36 -17.20
CA TRP A 389 15.37 -18.08 -16.86
C TRP A 389 14.32 -17.21 -16.18
N VAL A 390 14.74 -16.37 -15.22
CA VAL A 390 13.80 -15.63 -14.36
C VAL A 390 14.16 -14.15 -14.19
N GLY A 391 15.14 -13.63 -14.94
CA GLY A 391 15.58 -12.24 -14.82
C GLY A 391 16.25 -11.93 -13.48
N CYS A 392 16.86 -12.92 -12.85
CA CYS A 392 17.48 -12.77 -11.52
C CYS A 392 18.66 -11.80 -11.53
N ASP A 393 18.74 -10.96 -10.48
CA ASP A 393 19.87 -10.05 -10.23
C ASP A 393 20.75 -10.48 -9.04
N THR A 394 20.63 -11.73 -8.58
CA THR A 394 21.43 -12.34 -7.49
C THR A 394 21.44 -11.50 -6.20
N CYS A 395 20.32 -11.51 -5.49
CA CYS A 395 20.11 -10.76 -4.25
C CYS A 395 20.86 -11.30 -3.01
N GLY A 396 21.76 -12.27 -3.13
CA GLY A 396 22.44 -12.92 -2.00
C GLY A 396 21.56 -13.88 -1.19
N ARG A 397 20.27 -13.57 -1.02
CA ARG A 397 19.28 -14.46 -0.39
C ARG A 397 18.13 -14.73 -1.34
N CYS A 398 18.11 -15.93 -1.95
CA CYS A 398 17.11 -16.26 -2.98
C CYS A 398 15.70 -16.31 -2.38
N ARG A 399 14.77 -15.63 -3.04
CA ARG A 399 13.34 -15.55 -2.66
C ARG A 399 12.42 -16.33 -3.60
N LEU A 400 12.96 -17.06 -4.57
CA LEU A 400 12.19 -17.69 -5.65
C LEU A 400 11.20 -18.75 -5.14
N GLU A 401 11.60 -19.55 -4.15
CA GLU A 401 10.69 -20.54 -3.54
C GLU A 401 9.49 -19.85 -2.89
N ASP A 402 9.73 -18.70 -2.24
CA ASP A 402 8.69 -17.93 -1.56
C ASP A 402 7.77 -17.17 -2.54
N THR A 403 8.18 -17.04 -3.81
CA THR A 403 7.49 -16.23 -4.82
C THR A 403 7.03 -17.02 -6.04
N LEU A 404 6.82 -18.33 -5.88
CA LEU A 404 6.33 -19.23 -6.95
C LEU A 404 7.21 -19.14 -8.20
N TYR A 405 8.52 -19.00 -7.98
CA TYR A 405 9.56 -18.89 -9.01
C TYR A 405 9.40 -17.68 -9.95
N VAL A 406 8.67 -16.64 -9.51
CA VAL A 406 8.66 -15.31 -10.14
C VAL A 406 9.66 -14.43 -9.41
N CYS A 407 10.74 -13.99 -10.08
CA CYS A 407 11.80 -13.22 -9.42
C CYS A 407 11.34 -11.80 -9.07
N PRO A 408 11.37 -11.37 -7.79
CA PRO A 408 11.00 -10.01 -7.39
C PRO A 408 11.85 -8.91 -8.02
N GLU A 409 13.10 -9.21 -8.39
CA GLU A 409 14.00 -8.24 -9.04
C GLU A 409 13.54 -7.84 -10.46
N THR A 410 12.56 -8.54 -11.03
CA THR A 410 11.93 -8.15 -12.30
C THR A 410 10.84 -7.10 -12.13
N CYS A 411 10.40 -6.84 -10.89
CA CYS A 411 9.64 -5.65 -10.53
C CYS A 411 10.61 -4.47 -10.44
N PRO A 412 10.35 -3.33 -11.11
CA PRO A 412 11.19 -2.13 -10.95
C PRO A 412 11.32 -1.64 -9.50
N LYS A 413 10.36 -1.98 -8.63
CA LYS A 413 10.40 -1.69 -7.19
C LYS A 413 10.97 -2.83 -6.33
N GLY A 414 11.29 -3.99 -6.89
CA GLY A 414 11.85 -5.13 -6.15
C GLY A 414 10.91 -5.79 -5.13
N LEU A 415 9.60 -5.59 -5.26
CA LEU A 415 8.60 -6.03 -4.27
C LEU A 415 8.43 -7.55 -4.27
N ALA A 416 8.49 -8.19 -3.10
CA ALA A 416 8.27 -9.62 -2.98
C ALA A 416 6.92 -9.96 -2.33
N ASN A 417 6.43 -9.13 -1.41
CA ASN A 417 5.26 -9.46 -0.60
C ASN A 417 3.93 -9.14 -1.28
N GLY A 418 3.91 -8.40 -2.39
CA GLY A 418 2.68 -8.13 -3.16
C GLY A 418 2.76 -6.85 -3.97
N PRO A 419 1.75 -6.59 -4.84
CA PRO A 419 1.77 -5.47 -5.78
C PRO A 419 1.82 -4.11 -5.07
N CYS A 420 2.39 -3.09 -5.72
CA CYS A 420 2.14 -1.70 -5.32
C CYS A 420 0.67 -1.33 -5.60
N GLY A 421 0.19 -0.23 -5.04
CA GLY A 421 -1.15 0.29 -5.35
C GLY A 421 -1.28 0.80 -6.79
N GLY A 422 -0.18 1.04 -7.49
CA GLY A 422 -0.12 1.73 -8.79
C GLY A 422 -0.37 0.86 -10.02
N THR A 423 -0.67 -0.43 -9.88
CA THR A 423 -1.01 -1.28 -11.04
C THR A 423 -2.32 -0.81 -11.67
N ALA A 424 -2.47 -0.94 -12.98
CA ALA A 424 -3.73 -0.64 -13.67
C ALA A 424 -3.93 -1.59 -14.84
N LEU A 425 -5.06 -2.29 -14.87
CA LEU A 425 -5.43 -3.23 -15.94
C LEU A 425 -4.30 -4.22 -16.27
N ASN A 426 -3.79 -4.86 -15.22
CA ASN A 426 -2.69 -5.82 -15.24
C ASN A 426 -1.32 -5.24 -15.71
N ARG A 427 -1.20 -3.92 -15.88
CA ARG A 427 0.06 -3.23 -16.19
C ARG A 427 0.78 -2.75 -14.94
N CYS A 428 2.11 -2.82 -14.97
CA CYS A 428 2.96 -2.19 -13.97
C CYS A 428 2.77 -0.66 -13.98
N GLU A 429 2.96 0.02 -12.85
CA GLU A 429 2.89 1.50 -12.78
C GLU A 429 3.93 2.21 -13.67
N PHE A 430 4.97 1.49 -14.10
CA PHE A 430 5.97 2.01 -15.05
C PHE A 430 5.46 1.94 -16.50
N GLY A 431 4.33 1.28 -16.75
CA GLY A 431 3.68 1.14 -18.06
C GLY A 431 4.34 0.16 -19.03
N ASP A 432 5.57 -0.26 -18.75
CA ASP A 432 6.45 -0.99 -19.69
C ASP A 432 6.23 -2.51 -19.72
N ARG A 433 5.56 -3.08 -18.72
CA ARG A 433 5.41 -4.54 -18.57
C ARG A 433 4.14 -4.93 -17.84
N GLU A 434 3.82 -6.22 -17.93
CA GLU A 434 2.82 -6.84 -17.05
C GLU A 434 3.31 -6.84 -15.60
N CYS A 435 2.39 -6.67 -14.64
CA CYS A 435 2.75 -6.77 -13.23
C CYS A 435 3.17 -8.19 -12.85
N ILE A 436 4.38 -8.35 -12.29
CA ILE A 436 4.89 -9.66 -11.85
C ILE A 436 4.02 -10.31 -10.76
N HIS A 437 3.27 -9.50 -9.99
CA HIS A 437 2.40 -9.99 -8.94
C HIS A 437 1.09 -10.56 -9.50
N SER A 438 0.64 -10.07 -10.64
CA SER A 438 -0.46 -10.66 -11.38
C SER A 438 -0.12 -12.05 -11.90
N VAL A 439 1.06 -12.18 -12.52
CA VAL A 439 1.66 -13.46 -12.92
C VAL A 439 1.74 -14.41 -11.73
N LYS A 440 2.23 -13.90 -10.59
CA LYS A 440 2.33 -14.67 -9.34
C LYS A 440 0.96 -15.10 -8.82
N TYR A 441 -0.05 -14.24 -8.88
CA TYR A 441 -1.43 -14.55 -8.49
C TYR A 441 -2.00 -15.70 -9.33
N ARG A 442 -1.95 -15.59 -10.66
CA ARG A 442 -2.45 -16.64 -11.57
C ARG A 442 -1.71 -17.95 -11.38
N THR A 443 -0.38 -17.89 -11.24
CA THR A 443 0.45 -19.06 -10.96
C THR A 443 0.03 -19.72 -9.63
N ALA A 444 -0.18 -18.94 -8.57
CA ALA A 444 -0.59 -19.45 -7.26
C ALA A 444 -1.93 -20.18 -7.33
N LYS A 445 -2.91 -19.63 -8.05
CA LYS A 445 -4.21 -20.27 -8.28
C LYS A 445 -4.07 -21.58 -9.05
N ALA A 446 -3.37 -21.54 -10.18
CA ALA A 446 -3.18 -22.69 -11.06
C ALA A 446 -2.56 -23.90 -10.34
N VAL A 447 -1.63 -23.64 -9.42
CA VAL A 447 -0.92 -24.69 -8.66
C VAL A 447 -1.50 -24.92 -7.26
N ARG A 448 -2.64 -24.30 -6.94
CA ARG A 448 -3.34 -24.39 -5.65
C ARG A 448 -2.49 -24.04 -4.43
N GLN A 449 -1.64 -23.01 -4.56
CA GLN A 449 -0.75 -22.51 -3.50
C GLN A 449 -1.02 -21.04 -3.15
N THR A 450 -2.27 -20.60 -3.14
CA THR A 450 -2.65 -19.21 -2.79
C THR A 450 -2.22 -18.82 -1.38
N ALA A 451 -2.13 -19.78 -0.44
CA ALA A 451 -1.65 -19.56 0.93
C ALA A 451 -0.26 -18.89 1.00
N VAL A 452 0.63 -19.11 0.02
CA VAL A 452 1.94 -18.43 -0.01
C VAL A 452 1.82 -16.91 -0.18
N LEU A 453 0.71 -16.45 -0.74
CA LEU A 453 0.41 -15.04 -0.96
C LEU A 453 -0.14 -14.35 0.28
N THR A 454 -0.46 -15.08 1.34
CA THR A 454 -1.03 -14.54 2.59
C THR A 454 -0.14 -14.86 3.79
N GLU A 455 0.37 -16.09 3.90
CA GLU A 455 1.08 -16.58 5.09
C GLU A 455 2.59 -16.29 5.07
N ARG A 456 3.19 -16.14 3.89
CA ARG A 456 4.65 -16.09 3.75
C ARG A 456 5.18 -14.66 3.74
N LEU A 457 5.68 -14.19 4.88
CA LEU A 457 6.33 -12.89 4.97
C LEU A 457 7.79 -12.99 4.52
N ILE A 458 8.12 -12.30 3.43
CA ILE A 458 9.42 -12.38 2.77
C ILE A 458 10.27 -11.19 3.23
N PRO A 459 11.45 -11.40 3.83
CA PRO A 459 12.27 -10.30 4.32
C PRO A 459 12.83 -9.43 3.19
N CYS A 460 13.16 -8.17 3.51
CA CYS A 460 13.90 -7.31 2.61
C CYS A 460 15.31 -7.85 2.35
N ILE A 461 15.88 -7.50 1.20
CA ILE A 461 17.26 -7.84 0.84
C ILE A 461 18.19 -6.73 1.36
N GLU A 462 19.20 -7.11 2.13
CA GLU A 462 20.24 -6.20 2.63
C GLU A 462 21.23 -5.84 1.51
N VAL A 463 21.66 -4.58 1.46
CA VAL A 463 22.51 -4.06 0.39
C VAL A 463 23.83 -4.82 0.28
N GLU A 464 24.39 -5.20 1.42
CA GLU A 464 25.68 -5.89 1.56
C GLU A 464 25.65 -7.29 0.94
N THR A 465 24.47 -7.91 0.88
CA THR A 465 24.27 -9.26 0.35
C THR A 465 24.06 -9.29 -1.16
N ARG A 466 23.73 -8.14 -1.78
CA ARG A 466 23.45 -8.08 -3.23
C ARG A 466 24.70 -8.41 -4.05
N HIS A 467 24.47 -8.94 -5.24
CA HIS A 467 25.52 -9.40 -6.16
C HIS A 467 26.44 -10.45 -5.53
N ARG A 468 25.89 -11.29 -4.64
CA ARG A 468 26.53 -12.49 -4.10
C ARG A 468 25.70 -13.73 -4.46
N SER A 469 26.36 -14.88 -4.48
CA SER A 469 25.65 -16.15 -4.65
C SER A 469 24.79 -16.44 -3.42
N SER A 470 23.58 -16.92 -3.66
CA SER A 470 22.64 -17.36 -2.64
C SER A 470 22.73 -18.83 -2.28
N TRP A 471 23.48 -19.62 -3.06
CA TRP A 471 23.56 -21.06 -2.86
C TRP A 471 24.21 -21.44 -1.53
N PRO A 472 25.35 -20.87 -1.09
CA PRO A 472 25.95 -21.25 0.19
C PRO A 472 25.04 -20.90 1.37
N GLN A 473 24.50 -19.67 1.37
CA GLN A 473 23.63 -19.18 2.44
C GLN A 473 22.36 -20.03 2.56
N TRP A 474 21.81 -20.53 1.45
CA TRP A 474 20.67 -21.45 1.48
C TRP A 474 20.93 -22.69 2.33
N PHE A 475 22.14 -23.26 2.31
CA PHE A 475 22.46 -24.46 3.10
C PHE A 475 22.98 -24.16 4.52
N GLN A 476 23.26 -22.88 4.82
CA GLN A 476 23.65 -22.42 6.15
C GLN A 476 22.44 -21.96 6.98
N ALA A 477 21.40 -21.42 6.32
CA ALA A 477 20.22 -20.92 7.00
C ALA A 477 19.45 -22.06 7.70
N ALA A 478 19.17 -21.92 9.01
CA ALA A 478 18.17 -22.73 9.69
C ALA A 478 16.83 -22.62 8.95
N THR A 479 16.03 -23.70 8.95
CA THR A 479 14.72 -23.76 8.29
C THR A 479 13.90 -22.50 8.64
N PRO A 480 13.35 -21.75 7.66
CA PRO A 480 12.61 -20.53 7.98
C PRO A 480 11.44 -20.84 8.90
N ARG A 481 11.32 -20.08 9.99
CA ARG A 481 10.16 -20.13 10.90
C ARG A 481 8.89 -19.85 10.07
N ARG A 482 7.99 -20.84 9.99
CA ARG A 482 6.58 -20.56 9.66
C ARG A 482 6.04 -19.63 10.73
N VAL A 483 5.33 -18.58 10.33
CA VAL A 483 4.57 -17.76 11.28
C VAL A 483 3.52 -18.68 11.89
N SER A 484 3.74 -19.12 13.13
CA SER A 484 2.62 -19.58 13.95
C SER A 484 1.85 -18.32 14.35
N PRO A 485 0.51 -18.34 14.32
CA PRO A 485 -0.26 -17.23 14.88
C PRO A 485 0.21 -17.03 16.32
N GLN A 486 0.75 -15.85 16.63
CA GLN A 486 1.05 -15.53 18.02
C GLN A 486 -0.29 -15.58 18.78
N PRO A 487 -0.38 -16.30 19.91
CA PRO A 487 -1.52 -16.13 20.79
C PRO A 487 -1.57 -14.67 21.23
N ALA A 488 -2.79 -14.11 21.29
CA ALA A 488 -3.03 -12.75 21.73
C ALA A 488 -2.25 -12.44 23.04
N PRO A 489 -1.75 -11.21 23.22
CA PRO A 489 -1.12 -10.84 24.48
C PRO A 489 -2.12 -11.10 25.60
N ARG A 490 -1.73 -11.95 26.55
CA ARG A 490 -2.47 -12.15 27.80
C ARG A 490 -2.64 -10.77 28.42
N SER A 491 -3.89 -10.38 28.66
CA SER A 491 -4.21 -9.26 29.54
C SER A 491 -3.45 -9.46 30.85
N GLN A 492 -2.71 -8.44 31.29
CA GLN A 492 -2.17 -8.45 32.63
C GLN A 492 -3.34 -8.55 33.63
N PRO A 493 -3.21 -9.33 34.70
CA PRO A 493 -4.21 -9.31 35.76
C PRO A 493 -4.20 -7.93 36.40
N GLU A 494 -5.39 -7.34 36.53
CA GLU A 494 -5.61 -6.17 37.37
C GLU A 494 -5.16 -6.51 38.80
N SER A 495 -4.30 -5.66 39.34
CA SER A 495 -4.02 -5.55 40.77
C SER A 495 -4.05 -4.09 41.16
#